data_AF-A0A495JR63-F1
#
_entry.id   AF-A0A495JR63-F1
#
_cell.length_a   1.000
_cell.length_b   1.000
_cell.length_c   1.000
_cell.angle_alpha   90.00
_cell.angle_beta   90.00
_cell.angle_gamma   90.00
#
_symmetry.space_group_name_H-M   'P 1'
#
loop_
_entity.id
_entity.type
_entity.pdbx_description
1 polymer ?
#
loop_
_entity_poly.entity_id
_entity_poly.type
_entity_poly.pdbx_seq_one_letter_code
_entity_poly.pdbx_strand_id
1 'polypeptide(L)'
;MTRLRVRTHGMSAETSDRHSAGASDRGQVERRAEYLLPEERAAGSEDPLAQARAILAESDRRTSDVDGPSDARRERRTSQETVTPSE
;
A
#
# COMPACT_ATOMS: atom_id res chain seq x y z
N MET A 1 -45.07 11.40 -4.24
CA MET A 1 -43.83 11.95 -3.65
C MET A 1 -43.15 10.85 -2.84
N THR A 2 -42.29 10.05 -3.45
CA THR A 2 -41.62 8.92 -2.80
C THR A 2 -40.24 9.37 -2.33
N ARG A 3 -40.01 9.37 -1.01
CA ARG A 3 -38.73 9.73 -0.39
C ARG A 3 -37.73 8.59 -0.58
N LEU A 4 -36.72 8.83 -1.40
CA LEU A 4 -35.55 7.97 -1.60
C LEU A 4 -34.73 7.96 -0.31
N ARG A 5 -34.81 6.89 0.48
CA ARG A 5 -33.89 6.65 1.60
C ARG A 5 -32.50 6.38 1.00
N VAL A 6 -31.63 7.38 1.06
CA VAL A 6 -30.20 7.21 0.82
C VAL A 6 -29.66 6.33 1.93
N ARG A 7 -29.34 5.07 1.58
CA ARG A 7 -28.58 4.17 2.43
C ARG A 7 -27.18 4.77 2.54
N THR A 8 -26.91 5.41 3.67
CA THR A 8 -25.55 5.69 4.09
C THR A 8 -24.82 4.35 4.09
N HIS A 9 -23.79 4.22 3.24
CA HIS A 9 -22.80 3.19 3.45
C HIS A 9 -22.11 3.56 4.76
N GLY A 10 -22.60 2.96 5.85
CA GLY A 10 -21.83 2.89 7.09
C GLY A 10 -20.47 2.35 6.70
N MET A 11 -19.45 3.18 6.92
CA MET A 11 -18.05 2.83 6.73
C MET A 11 -17.83 1.49 7.43
N SER A 12 -17.64 0.47 6.61
CA SER A 12 -17.47 -0.90 7.04
C SER A 12 -16.45 -0.93 8.15
N ALA A 13 -16.90 -1.54 9.23
CA ALA A 13 -16.04 -2.09 10.25
C ALA A 13 -14.82 -2.77 9.58
N GLU A 14 -13.70 -2.70 10.29
CA GLU A 14 -12.69 -3.73 10.25
C GLU A 14 -11.71 -3.66 9.06
N THR A 15 -10.72 -2.79 9.23
CA THR A 15 -9.32 -3.05 8.85
C THR A 15 -8.71 -4.28 9.59
N SER A 16 -9.53 -5.28 9.92
CA SER A 16 -9.29 -6.35 10.89
C SER A 16 -9.02 -7.70 10.24
N ASP A 17 -8.50 -7.69 9.01
CA ASP A 17 -7.91 -8.86 8.38
C ASP A 17 -6.54 -8.50 7.79
N ARG A 18 -5.75 -7.74 8.58
CA ARG A 18 -4.38 -7.41 8.23
C ARG A 18 -3.53 -8.67 8.46
N HIS A 19 -3.49 -9.51 7.42
CA HIS A 19 -2.63 -10.68 7.24
C HIS A 19 -3.01 -11.95 8.03
N SER A 20 -3.77 -12.83 7.37
CA SER A 20 -3.57 -14.28 7.48
C SER A 20 -2.12 -14.62 7.07
N ALA A 21 -1.19 -14.52 8.03
CA ALA A 21 0.25 -14.28 7.86
C ALA A 21 1.10 -15.41 7.24
N GLY A 22 0.48 -16.40 6.58
CA GLY A 22 1.22 -17.51 5.94
C GLY A 22 0.81 -17.79 4.50
N ALA A 23 -0.50 -17.80 4.21
CA ALA A 23 -1.01 -18.02 2.85
C ALA A 23 -1.03 -16.72 2.03
N SER A 24 -1.29 -15.58 2.67
CA SER A 24 -1.31 -14.27 2.00
C SER A 24 0.08 -13.79 1.57
N ASP A 25 1.15 -14.17 2.29
CA ASP A 25 2.52 -13.76 1.97
C ASP A 25 3.03 -14.38 0.67
N ARG A 26 2.93 -15.72 0.53
CA ARG A 26 3.32 -16.41 -0.72
C ARG A 26 2.51 -15.89 -1.92
N GLY A 27 1.19 -15.72 -1.78
CA GLY A 27 0.35 -15.21 -2.85
C GLY A 27 0.62 -13.74 -3.21
N GLN A 28 1.10 -12.92 -2.26
CA GLN A 28 1.56 -11.56 -2.55
C GLN A 28 2.89 -11.54 -3.31
N VAL A 29 3.84 -12.40 -2.92
CA VAL A 29 5.13 -12.56 -3.59
C VAL A 29 4.93 -12.99 -5.04
N GLU A 30 4.12 -14.04 -5.27
CA GLU A 30 3.82 -14.55 -6.62
C GLU A 30 3.17 -13.48 -7.50
N ARG A 31 2.15 -12.77 -6.99
CA ARG A 31 1.47 -11.70 -7.73
C ARG A 31 2.42 -10.55 -8.08
N ARG A 32 3.29 -10.13 -7.16
CA ARG A 32 4.27 -9.05 -7.43
C ARG A 32 5.30 -9.49 -8.47
N ALA A 33 5.77 -10.73 -8.40
CA ALA A 33 6.72 -11.30 -9.34
C ALA A 33 6.12 -11.48 -10.75
N GLU A 34 4.81 -11.72 -10.86
CA GLU A 34 4.10 -11.84 -12.13
C GLU A 34 4.00 -10.49 -12.87
N TYR A 35 3.84 -9.39 -12.14
CA TYR A 35 3.69 -8.04 -12.70
C TYR A 35 4.95 -7.19 -12.56
N LEU A 36 6.01 -7.59 -13.27
CA LEU A 36 7.23 -6.78 -13.39
C LEU A 36 6.97 -5.46 -14.13
N LEU A 37 7.55 -4.39 -13.63
CA LEU A 37 7.56 -3.09 -14.30
C LEU A 37 8.26 -3.21 -15.67
N PRO A 38 7.94 -2.35 -16.65
CA PRO A 38 8.63 -2.33 -17.95
C PRO A 38 10.15 -2.27 -17.81
N GLU A 39 10.64 -1.49 -16.85
CA GLU A 39 12.07 -1.32 -16.56
C GLU A 39 12.69 -2.60 -15.98
N GLU A 40 12.00 -3.28 -15.07
CA GLU A 40 12.44 -4.56 -14.48
C GLU A 40 12.50 -5.68 -15.53
N ARG A 41 11.56 -5.66 -16.50
CA ARG A 41 11.57 -6.57 -17.65
C ARG A 41 12.70 -6.26 -18.61
N ALA A 42 12.95 -4.98 -18.89
CA ALA A 42 14.03 -4.54 -19.76
C ALA A 42 15.41 -4.86 -19.17
N ALA A 43 15.55 -4.75 -17.84
CA ALA A 43 16.77 -5.13 -17.12
C ALA A 43 16.96 -6.65 -16.99
N GLY A 44 15.90 -7.44 -17.20
CA GLY A 44 15.94 -8.90 -17.07
C GLY A 44 16.17 -9.35 -15.63
N SER A 45 15.28 -8.97 -14.71
CA SER A 45 15.39 -9.34 -13.28
C SER A 45 15.72 -10.84 -13.11
N GLU A 46 16.88 -11.12 -12.52
CA GLU A 46 17.46 -12.47 -12.45
C GLU A 46 16.61 -13.44 -11.60
N ASP A 47 15.95 -12.93 -10.56
CA ASP A 47 14.98 -13.66 -9.73
C ASP A 47 13.85 -12.73 -9.26
N PRO A 48 12.75 -12.65 -10.02
CA PRO A 48 11.57 -11.87 -9.68
C PRO A 48 10.95 -12.24 -8.32
N LEU A 49 11.03 -13.51 -7.91
CA LEU A 49 10.46 -13.99 -6.65
C LEU A 49 11.31 -13.53 -5.46
N ALA A 50 12.63 -13.64 -5.56
CA ALA A 50 13.54 -13.12 -4.54
C ALA A 50 13.41 -11.60 -4.39
N GLN A 51 13.31 -10.88 -5.52
CA GLN A 51 13.11 -9.44 -5.51
C GLN A 51 11.76 -9.06 -4.87
N ALA A 52 10.67 -9.71 -5.25
CA ALA A 52 9.34 -9.46 -4.68
C ALA A 52 9.32 -9.70 -3.16
N ARG A 53 9.93 -10.78 -2.70
CA ARG A 53 10.03 -11.10 -1.27
C ARG A 53 10.81 -10.04 -0.49
N ALA A 54 11.94 -9.56 -1.04
CA ALA A 54 12.74 -8.53 -0.39
C ALA A 54 11.96 -7.22 -0.24
N ILE A 55 11.26 -6.78 -1.29
CA ILE A 55 10.48 -5.55 -1.31
C ILE A 55 9.32 -5.61 -0.31
N LEU A 56 8.60 -6.73 -0.27
CA LEU A 56 7.47 -6.90 0.65
C LEU A 56 7.96 -6.93 2.10
N ALA A 57 9.03 -7.66 2.40
CA ALA A 57 9.61 -7.69 3.74
C ALA A 57 10.09 -6.30 4.21
N GLU A 58 10.68 -5.50 3.32
CA GLU A 58 11.05 -4.11 3.62
C GLU A 58 9.83 -3.20 3.83
N SER A 59 8.78 -3.39 3.02
CA SER A 59 7.54 -2.62 3.13
C SER A 59 6.81 -2.92 4.43
N ASP A 60 6.77 -4.19 4.83
CA ASP A 60 6.22 -4.62 6.11
C ASP A 60 7.00 -4.01 7.27
N ARG A 61 8.34 -4.04 7.23
CA ARG A 61 9.18 -3.38 8.24
C ARG A 61 8.82 -1.90 8.39
N ARG A 62 8.81 -1.14 7.30
CA ARG A 62 8.47 0.31 7.33
C ARG A 62 7.02 0.59 7.77
N THR A 63 6.11 -0.36 7.57
CA THR A 63 4.70 -0.22 7.94
C THR A 63 4.45 -0.63 9.38
N SER A 64 5.21 -1.59 9.91
CA SER A 64 5.19 -1.96 11.32
C SER A 64 5.92 -0.93 12.18
N ASP A 65 6.97 -0.30 11.63
CA ASP A 65 7.74 0.78 12.26
C ASP A 65 7.07 2.15 12.01
N VAL A 66 5.74 2.27 12.21
CA VAL A 66 4.99 3.55 12.03
C VAL A 66 5.62 4.69 12.85
N ASP A 67 6.30 4.34 13.94
CA ASP A 67 7.11 5.22 14.78
C ASP A 67 8.62 5.01 14.56
N GLY A 68 9.09 4.98 13.31
CA GLY A 68 10.52 5.01 12.98
C GLY A 68 11.29 6.06 13.82
N PRO A 69 12.62 5.97 13.94
CA PRO A 69 13.39 6.79 14.88
C PRO A 69 12.95 8.26 14.80
N SER A 70 12.79 8.93 15.96
CA SER A 70 12.05 10.19 16.12
C SER A 70 12.39 11.32 15.12
N ASP A 71 13.51 11.21 14.42
CA ASP A 71 13.95 12.09 13.33
C ASP A 71 13.18 11.95 12.01
N ALA A 72 12.47 10.84 11.76
CA ALA A 72 11.62 10.68 10.58
C ALA A 72 10.23 11.32 10.81
N ARG A 73 10.19 12.61 11.18
CA ARG A 73 8.93 13.34 11.40
C ARG A 73 8.14 13.41 10.10
N ARG A 74 7.10 12.58 9.96
CA ARG A 74 6.11 12.71 8.88
C ARG A 74 5.32 14.00 9.07
N GLU A 75 5.43 14.92 8.12
CA GLU A 75 4.59 16.12 8.11
C GLU A 75 3.14 15.76 7.76
N ARG A 76 2.20 16.25 8.56
CA ARG A 76 0.77 16.08 8.31
C ARG A 76 0.19 17.35 7.71
N ARG A 77 0.31 17.49 6.39
CA ARG A 77 -0.35 18.57 5.64
C ARG A 77 -1.80 18.20 5.35
N THR A 78 -2.67 19.20 5.44
CA THR A 78 -4.08 19.16 5.07
C THR A 78 -4.25 19.63 3.63
N SER A 79 -5.39 19.30 3.01
CA SER A 79 -5.69 19.74 1.64
C SER A 79 -5.72 21.26 1.48
N GLN A 80 -5.98 22.00 2.56
CA GLN A 80 -6.01 23.48 2.59
C GLN A 80 -4.61 24.12 2.46
N GLU A 81 -3.54 23.35 2.67
CA GLU A 81 -2.15 23.81 2.56
C GLU A 81 -1.57 23.60 1.14
N THR A 82 -2.42 23.28 0.16
CA THR A 82 -2.03 23.13 -1.24
C THR A 82 -1.93 24.51 -1.90
N VAL A 83 -0.85 24.76 -2.64
CA VAL A 83 -0.71 25.98 -3.45
C VAL A 83 -1.65 25.88 -4.65
N THR A 84 -2.45 26.92 -4.91
CA THR A 84 -3.25 27.03 -6.14
C THR A 84 -2.30 27.16 -7.35
N PRO A 85 -2.40 26.28 -8.36
CA PRO A 85 -1.60 26.44 -9.57
C PRO A 85 -1.92 27.79 -10.21
N SER A 86 -0.89 28.57 -10.51
CA SER A 86 -1.03 29.78 -11.34
C SER A 86 -0.93 29.33 -12.79
N GLU A 87 -1.91 29.71 -13.61
CA GLU A 87 -1.85 29.52 -15.06
C GLU A 87 -0.94 30.54 -15.74
#